data_AF-A0AAE2WI77-F1
#
_entry.id   AF-A0AAE2WI77-F1
#
_cell.length_a   1.000
_cell.length_b   1.000
_cell.length_c   1.000
_cell.angle_alpha   90.00
_cell.angle_beta   90.00
_cell.angle_gamma   90.00
#
_symmetry.space_group_name_H-M   'P 1'
#
loop_
_entity.id
_entity.type
_entity.pdbx_description
1 polymer ?
#
loop_
_entity_poly.entity_id
_entity_poly.type
_entity_poly.pdbx_seq_one_letter_code
_entity_poly.pdbx_strand_id
1 'polypeptide(L)' 'MEYQVVFAPEAEDQLAALYRYIAEAATPNTALSYTESVVDYCESLALFPERGNTRNDLLAGLRVTNYRKRT' A
#
# COMPACT_ATOMS: atom_id res chain seq x y z
N MET A 1 -3.75 21.35 -5.27
CA MET A 1 -3.68 20.40 -6.40
C MET A 1 -4.03 19.06 -5.81
N GLU A 2 -5.13 18.47 -6.25
CA GLU A 2 -5.66 17.23 -5.69
C GLU A 2 -5.23 16.10 -6.62
N TYR A 3 -4.29 15.27 -6.18
CA TYR A 3 -3.88 14.09 -6.94
C TYR A 3 -4.83 12.94 -6.62
N GLN A 4 -5.16 12.12 -7.61
CA GLN A 4 -5.94 10.92 -7.41
C GLN A 4 -5.02 9.71 -7.32
N VAL A 5 -5.26 8.86 -6.31
CA VAL A 5 -4.60 7.55 -6.21
C VAL A 5 -5.45 6.53 -6.96
N VAL A 6 -4.80 5.76 -7.83
CA VAL A 6 -5.44 4.68 -8.59
C VAL A 6 -4.61 3.42 -8.35
N PHE A 7 -5.30 2.33 -8.04
CA PHE A 7 -4.67 1.02 -7.87
C PHE A 7 -4.66 0.27 -9.20
N ALA A 8 -3.54 -0.37 -9.51
CA ALA A 8 -3.49 -1.33 -10.61
C ALA A 8 -4.24 -2.61 -10.20
N PRO A 9 -4.83 -3.37 -11.15
CA PRO A 9 -5.51 -4.63 -10.84
C PRO A 9 -4.64 -5.60 -10.02
N GLU A 10 -3.33 -5.67 -10.33
CA GLU A 10 -2.39 -6.51 -9.61
C GLU A 10 -2.20 -6.08 -8.14
N ALA A 11 -2.36 -4.79 -7.84
CA ALA A 11 -2.29 -4.28 -6.47
C ALA A 11 -3.54 -4.68 -5.67
N GLU A 12 -4.72 -4.69 -6.30
CA GLU A 12 -5.95 -5.19 -5.67
C GLU A 12 -5.86 -6.68 -5.37
N ASP A 13 -5.33 -7.47 -6.32
CA ASP A 13 -5.07 -8.91 -6.12
C ASP A 13 -4.09 -9.16 -4.98
N GLN A 14 -3.04 -8.34 -4.87
CA GLN A 14 -2.06 -8.40 -3.78
C GLN A 14 -2.68 -8.06 -2.42
N LEU A 15 -3.55 -7.05 -2.34
CA LEU A 15 -4.29 -6.72 -1.12
C LEU A 15 -5.21 -7.87 -0.71
N ALA A 16 -5.92 -8.49 -1.66
CA ALA A 16 -6.77 -9.64 -1.40
C ALA A 16 -5.96 -10.87 -0.95
N ALA A 17 -4.78 -11.10 -1.53
CA ALA A 17 -3.88 -12.17 -1.10
C ALA A 17 -3.34 -11.92 0.32
N LEU A 18 -2.95 -10.68 0.63
CA LEU A 18 -2.50 -10.28 1.96
C LEU A 18 -3.61 -10.46 3.00
N TYR A 19 -4.85 -10.09 2.67
CA TYR A 19 -6.01 -10.34 3.52
C TYR A 19 -6.14 -11.82 3.85
N ARG A 20 -6.16 -12.69 2.83
CA ARG A 20 -6.31 -14.15 3.01
C ARG A 20 -5.20 -14.71 3.90
N TYR A 21 -3.95 -14.30 3.65
CA TYR A 21 -2.80 -14.72 4.43
C TYR A 21 -2.92 -14.34 5.92
N ILE A 22 -3.28 -13.09 6.22
CA ILE A 22 -3.44 -12.65 7.62
C ILE A 22 -4.67 -13.31 8.26
N ALA A 23 -5.76 -13.49 7.52
CA ALA A 23 -6.98 -14.10 8.03
C ALA A 23 -6.74 -15.58 8.43
N GLU A 24 -5.90 -16.29 7.68
CA GLU A 24 -5.45 -17.65 8.01
C GLU A 24 -4.52 -17.68 9.23
N ALA A 25 -3.57 -16.75 9.31
CA ALA A 25 -2.59 -16.72 10.40
C ALA A 25 -3.11 -16.10 11.71
N ALA A 26 -4.17 -15.29 11.65
CA ALA A 26 -4.74 -14.56 12.79
C ALA A 26 -6.27 -14.60 12.78
N THR A 27 -6.93 -13.48 12.48
CA THR A 27 -8.39 -13.40 12.38
C THR A 27 -8.81 -12.57 11.18
N PRO A 28 -10.01 -12.81 10.61
CA PRO A 28 -10.55 -11.99 9.53
C PRO A 28 -10.64 -10.50 9.87
N ASN A 29 -10.92 -10.16 11.12
CA ASN A 29 -10.99 -8.76 11.57
C ASN A 29 -9.61 -8.10 11.62
N THR A 30 -8.58 -8.82 12.09
CA THR A 30 -7.19 -8.36 12.04
C THR A 30 -6.72 -8.15 10.60
N ALA A 31 -7.07 -9.08 9.71
CA ALA A 31 -6.74 -8.98 8.29
C ALA A 31 -7.39 -7.75 7.66
N LEU A 32 -8.70 -7.56 7.87
CA LEU A 32 -9.45 -6.42 7.36
C LEU A 32 -8.84 -5.10 7.82
N SER A 33 -8.67 -4.95 9.14
CA SER A 33 -8.11 -3.73 9.72
C SER A 33 -6.71 -3.42 9.19
N TYR A 34 -5.88 -4.46 8.97
CA TYR A 34 -4.55 -4.26 8.41
C TYR A 34 -4.61 -3.81 6.94
N THR A 35 -5.40 -4.48 6.10
CA THR A 35 -5.52 -4.14 4.68
C THR A 35 -6.17 -2.78 4.44
N GLU A 36 -7.22 -2.44 5.20
CA GLU A 36 -7.83 -1.10 5.16
C GLU A 36 -6.80 -0.03 5.53
N SER A 37 -6.04 -0.26 6.59
CA SER A 37 -5.02 0.71 7.00
C SER A 37 -3.87 0.85 5.98
N VAL A 38 -3.64 -0.14 5.12
CA VAL A 38 -2.70 -0.06 3.98
C VAL A 38 -3.32 0.77 2.86
N VAL A 39 -4.60 0.56 2.55
CA VAL A 39 -5.35 1.36 1.56
C VAL A 39 -5.38 2.83 1.97
N ASP A 40 -5.76 3.15 3.21
CA ASP A 40 -5.76 4.51 3.76
C ASP A 40 -4.38 5.18 3.62
N TYR A 41 -3.33 4.40 3.87
CA TYR A 41 -1.96 4.89 3.73
C TYR A 41 -1.64 5.20 2.26
N CYS A 42 -1.99 4.33 1.32
CA CYS A 42 -1.83 4.59 -0.10
C CYS A 42 -2.63 5.81 -0.56
N GLU A 43 -3.89 5.95 -0.15
CA GLU A 43 -4.74 7.09 -0.50
C GLU A 43 -4.16 8.42 -0.01
N SER A 44 -3.53 8.45 1.18
CA SER A 44 -2.86 9.67 1.66
C SER A 44 -1.66 10.13 0.80
N LEU A 45 -1.21 9.33 -0.19
CA LEU A 45 -0.26 9.78 -1.21
C LEU A 45 -0.82 10.91 -2.08
N ALA A 46 -2.14 11.04 -2.19
CA ALA A 46 -2.81 12.14 -2.89
C ALA A 46 -2.34 13.53 -2.41
N LEU A 47 -2.00 13.65 -1.13
CA LEU A 47 -1.57 14.91 -0.51
C LEU A 47 -0.06 15.18 -0.72
N PHE A 48 0.75 14.13 -0.74
CA PHE A 48 2.21 14.22 -0.83
C PHE A 48 2.77 13.10 -1.74
N PRO A 49 2.55 13.17 -3.07
CA PRO A 49 2.87 12.09 -3.99
C PRO A 49 4.38 11.82 -4.13
N GLU A 50 5.21 12.83 -3.84
CA GLU A 50 6.67 12.74 -3.92
C GLU A 50 7.32 12.15 -2.65
N ARG A 51 6.53 11.62 -1.71
CA ARG A 51 7.07 10.93 -0.51
C ARG A 51 7.55 9.52 -0.86
N GLY A 52 8.53 9.03 -0.10
CA GLY A 52 9.20 7.74 -0.36
C GLY A 52 10.52 7.90 -1.12
N ASN A 53 11.23 6.79 -1.29
CA ASN A 53 12.54 6.76 -1.94
C ASN A 53 12.39 6.50 -3.43
N THR A 54 13.04 7.30 -4.26
CA THR A 54 13.08 7.08 -5.70
C THR A 54 13.93 5.85 -6.02
N ARG A 55 13.45 5.05 -6.97
CA ARG A 55 14.12 3.86 -7.50
C ARG A 55 14.25 3.94 -9.01
N ASN A 56 14.79 5.08 -9.47
CA ASN A 56 15.10 5.32 -10.88
C ASN A 56 16.12 4.32 -11.44
N ASP A 57 16.89 3.65 -10.57
CA ASP A 57 17.76 2.53 -10.91
C ASP A 57 16.98 1.30 -11.43
N LEU A 58 15.71 1.15 -11.05
CA LEU A 58 14.83 0.08 -11.51
C LEU A 58 13.89 0.53 -12.62
N LEU A 59 13.20 1.66 -12.42
CA LEU A 59 12.23 2.21 -13.36
C LEU A 59 12.14 3.72 -13.14
N ALA A 60 12.19 4.49 -14.24
CA ALA A 60 12.07 5.94 -14.18
C ALA A 60 10.72 6.34 -13.56
N GLY A 61 10.76 7.18 -12.53
CA GLY A 61 9.56 7.63 -11.81
C GLY A 61 9.05 6.67 -10.73
N LEU A 62 9.67 5.48 -10.57
CA LEU A 62 9.29 4.55 -9.50
C LEU A 62 9.70 5.11 -8.13
N ARG A 63 8.78 5.00 -7.17
CA ARG A 63 9.01 5.34 -5.76
C ARG A 63 8.60 4.17 -4.88
N VAL A 64 9.36 3.95 -3.81
CA VAL A 64 9.12 2.90 -2.82
C VAL A 64 8.98 3.54 -1.43
N THR A 65 7.94 3.15 -0.70
CA THR A 65 7.73 3.55 0.69
C THR A 65 7.51 2.33 1.56
N ASN A 66 7.61 2.49 2.87
CA ASN A 66 7.34 1.43 3.83
C ASN A 66 6.07 1.76 4.60
N TYR A 67 5.22 0.75 4.79
CA TYR A 67 4.06 0.84 5.66
C TYR A 67 4.41 0.35 7.07
N ARG A 68 4.21 1.20 8.09
CA ARG A 68 4.39 0.89 9.52
C ARG A 68 5.70 0.15 9.86
N LYS A 69 6.79 0.44 9.17
CA LYS A 69 8.12 -0.09 9.54
C LYS A 69 8.45 0.37 10.97
N ARG A 70 8.63 -0.59 11.87
CA ARG A 70 9.23 -0.35 13.18
C ARG A 70 10.73 -0.58 13.03
N THR A 71 11.52 0.48 13.23
CA THR A 71 12.96 0.41 13.47
C THR A 71 13.24 0.01 14.90
#